data_AF-A0A7Y9I9K2-F1
#
_entry.id   AF-A0A7Y9I9K2-F1
#
_cell.length_a   1.000
_cell.length_b   1.000
_cell.length_c   1.000
_cell.angle_alpha   90.00
_cell.angle_beta   90.00
_cell.angle_gamma   90.00
#
_symmetry.space_group_name_H-M   'P 1'
#
loop_
_entity.id
_entity.type
_entity.pdbx_description
1 polymer ?
#
loop_
_entity_poly.entity_id
_entity_poly.type
_entity_poly.pdbx_seq_one_letter_code
_entity_poly.pdbx_strand_id
1 'polypeptide(L)'
;MDLSPYLASVREGVTNAAALADENTQQVAQRLGTAIDSSTRLAMIRALSDAASTISADLAPASVEVRIVGGDPEFAVSVPTAPSEPTMIAPAAEEPAEPEEPEVGAEDEPIARISLRLPASVKTKVDELADADGISTNAWLQRAILDAINERRRPPHIPHPPTPPGPPGGVFGPDGPFGPNGIFGPGGVFGHGGPAGKNRNREGRGRSHPGGQSVQGWVK
;
A
#
# COMPACT_ATOMS: atom_id res chain seq x y z
N MET A 1 -19.59 6.09 28.34
CA MET A 1 -20.89 6.76 28.56
C MET A 1 -21.23 6.67 30.04
N ASP A 2 -21.31 7.81 30.72
CA ASP A 2 -21.66 7.84 32.13
C ASP A 2 -23.16 7.52 32.35
N LEU A 3 -23.44 6.46 33.11
CA LEU A 3 -24.80 6.03 33.46
C LEU A 3 -25.35 6.68 34.74
N SER A 4 -24.50 7.34 35.53
CA SER A 4 -24.87 7.98 36.79
C SER A 4 -26.09 8.91 36.72
N PRO A 5 -26.26 9.79 35.71
CA PRO A 5 -27.44 10.66 35.64
C PRO A 5 -28.75 9.87 35.41
N TYR A 6 -28.71 8.79 34.65
CA TYR A 6 -29.89 7.95 34.40
C TYR A 6 -30.30 7.18 35.67
N LEU A 7 -29.30 6.68 36.39
CA LEU A 7 -29.50 6.03 37.69
C LEU A 7 -30.05 6.98 38.75
N ALA A 8 -29.53 8.21 38.79
CA ALA A 8 -30.04 9.26 39.67
C ALA A 8 -31.52 9.57 39.38
N SER A 9 -31.91 9.64 38.10
CA SER A 9 -33.30 9.85 37.68
C SER A 9 -34.23 8.71 38.15
N VAL A 10 -33.78 7.46 38.06
CA VAL A 10 -34.55 6.31 38.56
C VAL A 10 -34.72 6.39 40.08
N ARG A 11 -33.66 6.70 40.83
CA ARG A 11 -33.73 6.87 42.29
C ARG A 11 -34.66 8.01 42.69
N GLU A 12 -34.58 9.12 41.98
CA GLU A 12 -35.46 10.27 42.19
C GLU A 12 -36.92 9.90 41.91
N GLY A 13 -37.19 9.17 40.82
CA GLY A 13 -38.51 8.63 40.49
C GLY A 13 -39.11 7.77 41.61
N VAL A 14 -38.31 6.86 42.20
CA VAL A 14 -38.73 6.04 43.34
C VAL A 14 -39.05 6.90 44.57
N THR A 15 -38.23 7.91 44.84
CA THR A 15 -38.42 8.82 45.97
C THR A 15 -39.68 9.68 45.78
N ASN A 16 -39.86 10.24 44.59
CA ASN A 16 -41.02 11.04 44.22
C ASN A 16 -42.32 10.24 44.30
N ALA A 17 -42.31 8.96 43.90
CA ALA A 17 -43.46 8.08 44.03
C ALA A 17 -43.90 7.85 45.50
N ALA A 18 -42.96 7.94 46.45
CA ALA A 18 -43.23 7.80 47.88
C ALA A 18 -43.43 9.14 48.61
N ALA A 19 -43.32 10.28 47.94
CA ALA A 19 -43.27 11.60 48.60
C ALA A 19 -44.51 11.97 49.43
N LEU A 20 -45.68 11.42 49.11
CA LEU A 20 -46.93 11.62 49.86
C LEU A 20 -47.23 10.48 50.85
N ALA A 21 -46.36 9.47 50.93
CA ALA A 21 -46.51 8.35 51.85
C ALA A 21 -46.08 8.73 53.28
N ASP A 22 -46.26 7.81 54.22
CA ASP A 22 -45.76 7.98 55.57
C ASP A 22 -44.21 7.94 55.63
N GLU A 23 -43.65 8.41 56.74
CA GLU A 23 -42.20 8.53 56.96
C GLU A 23 -41.49 7.17 56.79
N ASN A 24 -42.08 6.09 57.29
CA ASN A 24 -41.49 4.76 57.16
C ASN A 24 -41.41 4.32 55.69
N THR A 25 -42.47 4.55 54.90
CA THR A 25 -42.49 4.23 53.47
C THR A 25 -41.49 5.09 52.69
N GLN A 26 -41.36 6.37 53.02
CA GLN A 26 -40.34 7.24 52.42
C GLN A 26 -38.92 6.73 52.68
N GLN A 27 -38.62 6.32 53.92
CA GLN A 27 -37.32 5.72 54.26
C GLN A 27 -37.06 4.40 53.51
N VAL A 28 -38.08 3.56 53.37
CA VAL A 28 -37.98 2.31 52.58
C VAL A 28 -37.71 2.63 51.12
N ALA A 29 -38.43 3.59 50.52
CA ALA A 29 -38.25 3.99 49.14
C ALA A 29 -36.83 4.51 48.87
N GLN A 30 -36.27 5.30 49.78
CA GLN A 30 -34.91 5.82 49.63
C GLN A 30 -33.86 4.70 49.69
N ARG A 31 -34.00 3.73 50.61
CA ARG A 31 -33.13 2.55 50.67
C ARG A 31 -33.28 1.66 49.44
N LEU A 32 -34.50 1.44 48.98
CA LEU A 32 -34.78 0.66 47.78
C LEU A 32 -34.14 1.31 46.55
N GLY A 33 -34.26 2.63 46.40
CA GLY A 33 -33.63 3.37 45.32
C GLY A 33 -32.12 3.17 45.26
N THR A 34 -31.43 3.10 46.41
CA THR A 34 -30.00 2.75 46.45
C THR A 34 -29.73 1.27 46.16
N ALA A 35 -30.60 0.37 46.57
CA ALA A 35 -30.42 -1.07 46.42
C ALA A 35 -30.58 -1.53 44.95
N ILE A 36 -31.45 -0.88 44.18
CA ILE A 36 -31.71 -1.25 42.77
C ILE A 36 -30.64 -0.72 41.80
N ASP A 37 -29.75 0.18 42.23
CA ASP A 37 -28.83 0.90 41.37
C ASP A 37 -27.97 -0.02 40.48
N SER A 38 -27.37 -1.04 41.11
CA SER A 38 -26.56 -2.05 40.39
C SER A 38 -27.38 -2.87 39.40
N SER A 39 -28.62 -3.23 39.76
CA SER A 39 -29.51 -4.02 38.90
C SER A 39 -29.99 -3.22 37.69
N THR A 40 -30.31 -1.93 37.89
CA THR A 40 -30.72 -0.99 36.86
C THR A 40 -29.56 -0.74 35.89
N ARG A 41 -28.35 -0.52 36.42
CA ARG A 41 -27.13 -0.35 35.60
C ARG A 41 -26.92 -1.55 34.68
N LEU A 42 -26.98 -2.76 35.23
CA LEU A 42 -26.82 -3.98 34.45
C LEU A 42 -27.93 -4.13 33.38
N ALA A 43 -29.18 -3.81 33.71
CA ALA A 43 -30.29 -3.84 32.76
C ALA A 43 -30.09 -2.84 31.61
N MET A 44 -29.62 -1.62 31.90
CA MET A 44 -29.29 -0.61 30.88
C MET A 44 -28.16 -1.09 29.97
N ILE A 45 -27.08 -1.66 30.51
CA ILE A 45 -25.98 -2.19 29.70
C ILE A 45 -26.49 -3.29 28.74
N ARG A 46 -27.33 -4.22 29.23
CA ARG A 46 -27.94 -5.26 28.39
C ARG A 46 -28.80 -4.66 27.28
N ALA A 47 -29.66 -3.69 27.61
CA ALA A 47 -30.50 -3.02 26.62
C ALA A 47 -29.67 -2.28 25.56
N LEU A 48 -28.56 -1.62 25.94
CA LEU A 48 -27.65 -0.97 25.01
C LEU A 48 -26.94 -1.99 24.10
N SER A 49 -26.52 -3.14 24.64
CA SER A 49 -25.92 -4.22 23.85
C SER A 49 -26.90 -4.81 22.83
N ASP A 50 -28.15 -5.06 23.23
CA ASP A 50 -29.19 -5.57 22.35
C ASP A 50 -29.54 -4.56 21.24
N ALA A 51 -29.63 -3.28 21.61
CA ALA A 51 -29.81 -2.19 20.64
C ALA A 51 -28.65 -2.09 19.65
N ALA A 52 -27.40 -2.18 20.13
CA ALA A 52 -26.22 -2.17 19.28
C ALA A 52 -26.17 -3.36 18.32
N SER A 53 -26.58 -4.55 18.76
CA SER A 53 -26.70 -5.73 17.90
C SER A 53 -27.75 -5.54 16.80
N THR A 54 -28.89 -4.94 17.13
CA THR A 54 -29.96 -4.65 16.16
C THR A 54 -29.48 -3.63 15.13
N ILE A 55 -28.88 -2.54 15.59
CA ILE A 55 -28.32 -1.49 14.73
C ILE A 55 -27.19 -2.04 13.84
N SER A 56 -26.33 -2.91 14.38
CA SER A 56 -25.25 -3.55 13.61
C SER A 56 -25.76 -4.41 12.46
N ALA A 57 -26.90 -5.09 12.63
CA ALA A 57 -27.50 -5.89 11.58
C ALA A 57 -27.99 -4.99 10.41
N ASP A 58 -28.50 -3.80 10.72
CA ASP A 58 -29.01 -2.85 9.73
C ASP A 58 -27.91 -2.02 9.05
N LEU A 59 -26.74 -1.87 9.69
CA LEU A 59 -25.63 -1.04 9.21
C LEU A 59 -24.60 -1.76 8.34
N ALA A 60 -24.76 -3.06 8.06
CA ALA A 60 -23.80 -3.84 7.30
C ALA A 60 -23.36 -3.14 5.98
N PRO A 61 -22.05 -3.07 5.68
CA PRO A 61 -20.94 -3.81 6.29
C PRO A 61 -20.34 -3.16 7.55
N ALA A 62 -20.81 -1.97 7.97
CA ALA A 62 -20.39 -1.37 9.23
C ALA A 62 -21.08 -2.04 10.44
N SER A 63 -20.43 -2.02 11.60
CA SER A 63 -20.97 -2.56 12.84
C SER A 63 -20.80 -1.59 14.01
N VAL A 64 -21.63 -1.75 15.03
CA VAL A 64 -21.63 -0.97 16.27
C VAL A 64 -21.61 -1.94 17.46
N GLU A 65 -20.56 -1.87 18.27
CA GLU A 65 -20.40 -2.69 19.46
C GLU A 65 -20.49 -1.83 20.72
N VAL A 66 -20.87 -2.43 21.84
CA VAL A 66 -20.75 -1.81 23.18
C VAL A 66 -19.55 -2.42 23.89
N ARG A 67 -18.61 -1.58 24.33
CA ARG A 67 -17.42 -1.96 25.09
C ARG A 67 -17.48 -1.35 26.48
N ILE A 68 -16.87 -1.98 27.47
CA ILE A 68 -16.77 -1.40 28.82
C ILE A 68 -15.38 -0.83 29.00
N VAL A 69 -15.28 0.47 29.23
CA VAL A 69 -14.02 1.20 29.48
C VAL A 69 -14.16 1.93 30.80
N GLY A 70 -13.26 1.67 31.76
CA GLY A 70 -13.31 2.30 33.07
C GLY A 70 -14.60 2.02 33.87
N GLY A 71 -15.37 0.99 33.52
CA GLY A 71 -16.66 0.67 34.15
C GLY A 71 -17.87 1.31 33.48
N ASP A 72 -17.66 2.12 32.45
CA ASP A 72 -18.72 2.78 31.68
C ASP A 72 -18.83 2.19 30.26
N PRO A 73 -20.06 2.02 29.73
CA PRO A 73 -20.26 1.52 28.37
C PRO A 73 -19.88 2.55 27.31
N GLU A 74 -19.23 2.16 26.24
CA GLU A 74 -18.87 2.99 25.09
C GLU A 74 -19.25 2.31 23.78
N PHE A 75 -19.72 3.09 22.81
CA PHE A 75 -20.01 2.58 21.48
C PHE A 75 -18.75 2.61 20.61
N ALA A 76 -18.36 1.46 20.08
CA ALA A 76 -17.31 1.33 19.09
C ALA A 76 -17.94 1.08 17.73
N VAL A 77 -17.67 1.97 16.77
CA VAL A 77 -18.15 1.82 15.39
C VAL A 77 -17.02 1.28 14.54
N SER A 78 -17.24 0.14 13.90
CA SER A 78 -16.32 -0.43 12.93
C SER A 78 -16.89 -0.18 11.53
N VAL A 79 -16.23 0.67 10.75
CA VAL A 79 -16.53 0.85 9.34
C VAL A 79 -15.43 0.13 8.57
N PRO A 80 -15.74 -0.98 7.86
CA PRO A 80 -14.72 -1.61 7.04
C PRO A 80 -14.28 -0.62 5.97
N THR A 81 -13.02 -0.22 6.04
CA THR A 81 -12.35 0.44 4.92
C THR A 81 -12.45 -0.50 3.74
N ALA A 82 -13.00 0.00 2.62
CA ALA A 82 -13.21 -0.80 1.42
C ALA A 82 -11.95 -1.61 1.11
N PRO A 83 -12.05 -2.93 0.91
CA PRO A 83 -10.92 -3.73 0.53
C PRO A 83 -10.42 -3.23 -0.82
N SER A 84 -9.14 -2.83 -0.88
CA SER A 84 -8.40 -3.07 -2.13
C SER A 84 -8.54 -4.58 -2.41
N GLU A 85 -8.94 -4.91 -3.64
CA GLU A 85 -9.42 -6.21 -4.14
C GLU A 85 -8.78 -7.50 -3.54
N PRO A 86 -9.53 -8.63 -3.54
CA PRO A 86 -9.40 -9.71 -2.56
C PRO A 86 -8.28 -10.69 -2.87
N THR A 87 -7.72 -11.36 -1.87
CA THR A 87 -7.22 -12.76 -2.02
C THR A 87 -7.27 -13.53 -0.69
N MET A 88 -8.22 -14.47 -0.67
CA MET A 88 -8.30 -15.75 0.07
C MET A 88 -8.74 -15.82 1.55
N ILE A 89 -9.96 -16.35 1.68
CA ILE A 89 -10.51 -17.34 2.65
C ILE A 89 -9.60 -17.71 3.84
N ALA A 90 -10.06 -17.36 5.04
CA ALA A 90 -9.56 -17.84 6.32
C ALA A 90 -10.14 -19.22 6.70
N PRO A 91 -9.53 -19.91 7.68
CA PRO A 91 -10.27 -20.15 8.92
C PRO A 91 -9.54 -19.60 10.14
N ALA A 92 -10.33 -19.24 11.14
CA ALA A 92 -9.98 -18.44 12.31
C ALA A 92 -9.15 -19.18 13.38
N ALA A 93 -8.36 -18.41 14.13
CA ALA A 93 -8.17 -18.55 15.58
C ALA A 93 -7.59 -17.23 16.15
N GLU A 94 -8.12 -16.82 17.31
CA GLU A 94 -7.80 -15.66 18.16
C GLU A 94 -6.28 -15.65 18.55
N GLU A 95 -5.57 -14.58 18.92
CA GLU A 95 -5.82 -13.45 19.84
C GLU A 95 -4.55 -12.51 19.84
N PRO A 96 -4.34 -11.57 20.78
CA PRO A 96 -4.61 -10.13 20.73
C PRO A 96 -3.41 -9.22 20.31
N ALA A 97 -3.70 -8.05 19.74
CA ALA A 97 -2.71 -7.02 19.39
C ALA A 97 -2.65 -5.92 20.46
N GLU A 98 -1.47 -5.74 21.08
CA GLU A 98 -1.10 -4.55 21.86
C GLU A 98 -0.91 -3.34 20.92
N PRO A 99 -1.36 -2.12 21.31
CA PRO A 99 -1.07 -0.90 20.58
C PRO A 99 0.25 -0.29 21.10
N GLU A 100 1.32 -0.37 20.31
CA GLU A 100 2.53 0.44 20.53
C GLU A 100 2.53 1.70 19.65
N GLU A 101 2.83 2.81 20.30
CA GLU A 101 2.83 4.21 19.85
C GLU A 101 3.87 4.51 18.74
N PRO A 102 3.71 5.61 17.96
CA PRO A 102 4.64 5.95 16.89
C PRO A 102 5.82 6.79 17.40
N GLU A 103 7.02 6.20 17.45
CA GLU A 103 8.28 6.94 17.56
C GLU A 103 8.63 7.52 16.18
N VAL A 104 8.57 8.85 16.06
CA VAL A 104 9.02 9.59 14.87
C VAL A 104 10.49 9.95 15.06
N GLY A 105 11.37 9.43 14.20
CA GLY A 105 12.78 9.78 14.22
C GLY A 105 13.51 9.47 12.90
N ALA A 106 14.13 10.53 12.37
CA ALA A 106 15.08 10.59 11.25
C ALA A 106 14.52 10.53 9.82
N GLU A 107 15.30 11.12 8.92
CA GLU A 107 15.03 11.58 7.55
C GLU A 107 14.84 10.44 6.54
N ASP A 108 14.06 9.42 6.92
CA ASP A 108 13.76 8.26 6.11
C ASP A 108 12.47 8.46 5.30
N GLU A 109 12.49 7.96 4.06
CA GLU A 109 11.30 7.79 3.24
C GLU A 109 10.19 7.14 4.09
N PRO A 110 8.93 7.64 4.04
CA PRO A 110 7.88 7.18 4.95
C PRO A 110 7.72 5.66 4.86
N ILE A 111 8.12 4.96 5.93
CA ILE A 111 8.05 3.51 6.02
C ILE A 111 6.57 3.14 6.21
N ALA A 112 5.98 2.55 5.18
CA ALA A 112 4.61 2.03 5.25
C ALA A 112 4.57 0.71 6.04
N ARG A 113 3.81 0.67 7.14
CA ARG A 113 3.59 -0.57 7.91
C ARG A 113 2.58 -1.47 7.18
N ILE A 114 2.95 -2.72 6.97
CA ILE A 114 2.10 -3.74 6.32
C ILE A 114 1.91 -4.93 7.27
N SER A 115 0.66 -5.36 7.48
CA SER A 115 0.34 -6.58 8.21
C SER A 115 0.13 -7.74 7.22
N LEU A 116 1.08 -8.67 7.13
CA LEU A 116 1.03 -9.82 6.24
C LEU A 116 0.53 -11.08 6.97
N ARG A 117 -0.50 -11.73 6.45
CA ARG A 117 -0.98 -13.04 6.94
C ARG A 117 -0.57 -14.13 5.96
N LEU A 118 0.25 -15.06 6.41
CA LEU A 118 0.73 -16.20 5.63
C LEU A 118 0.15 -17.50 6.19
N PRO A 119 -0.15 -18.52 5.35
CA PRO A 119 -0.34 -19.87 5.82
C PRO A 119 0.87 -20.33 6.65
N ALA A 120 0.64 -21.09 7.72
CA ALA A 120 1.70 -21.49 8.65
C ALA A 120 2.88 -22.19 7.94
N SER A 121 2.58 -23.05 6.96
CA SER A 121 3.60 -23.74 6.15
C SER A 121 4.50 -22.79 5.37
N VAL A 122 3.95 -21.68 4.88
CA VAL A 122 4.70 -20.66 4.14
C VAL A 122 5.57 -19.86 5.10
N LYS A 123 5.05 -19.45 6.26
CA LYS A 123 5.83 -18.76 7.29
C LYS A 123 7.04 -19.59 7.71
N THR A 124 6.86 -20.88 8.04
CA THR A 124 7.96 -21.77 8.42
C THR A 124 9.04 -21.85 7.35
N LYS A 125 8.64 -21.94 6.07
CA LYS A 125 9.59 -21.97 4.95
C LYS A 125 10.39 -20.67 4.84
N VAL A 126 9.74 -19.52 5.05
CA VAL A 126 10.39 -18.21 5.04
C VAL A 126 11.38 -18.09 6.19
N ASP A 127 10.99 -18.50 7.40
CA ASP A 127 11.86 -18.46 8.58
C ASP A 127 13.10 -19.35 8.40
N GLU A 128 12.94 -20.59 7.87
CA GLU A 128 14.07 -21.48 7.55
C GLU A 128 15.06 -20.87 6.55
N LEU A 129 14.56 -20.18 5.52
CA LEU A 129 15.40 -19.53 4.51
C LEU A 129 16.09 -18.27 5.05
N ALA A 130 15.39 -17.50 5.90
CA ALA A 130 15.97 -16.34 6.58
C ALA A 130 17.09 -16.76 7.55
N ASP A 131 16.88 -17.85 8.31
CA ASP A 131 17.88 -18.43 9.20
C ASP A 131 19.10 -18.95 8.43
N ALA A 132 18.88 -19.62 7.28
CA ALA A 132 19.96 -20.09 6.41
C ALA A 132 20.79 -18.93 5.83
N ASP A 133 20.15 -17.80 5.53
CA ASP A 133 20.81 -16.59 5.04
C ASP A 133 21.38 -15.72 6.18
N GLY A 134 21.12 -16.07 7.45
CA GLY A 134 21.61 -15.35 8.62
C GLY A 134 21.03 -13.95 8.81
N ILE A 135 19.82 -13.70 8.29
CA ILE A 135 19.14 -12.40 8.35
C ILE A 135 17.75 -12.52 8.96
N SER A 136 17.15 -11.39 9.37
CA SER A 136 15.78 -11.42 9.91
C SER A 136 14.76 -11.76 8.83
N THR A 137 13.67 -12.43 9.22
CA THR A 137 12.54 -12.74 8.33
C THR A 137 12.04 -11.51 7.58
N ASN A 138 11.97 -10.34 8.25
CA ASN A 138 11.55 -9.08 7.62
C ASN A 138 12.55 -8.61 6.53
N ALA A 139 13.86 -8.69 6.80
CA ALA A 139 14.89 -8.33 5.82
C ALA A 139 14.90 -9.31 4.63
N TRP A 140 14.70 -10.59 4.90
CA TRP A 140 14.57 -11.62 3.87
C TRP A 140 13.36 -11.38 2.97
N LEU A 141 12.19 -11.08 3.56
CA LEU A 141 10.98 -10.74 2.81
C LEU A 141 11.14 -9.46 1.98
N GLN A 142 11.78 -8.43 2.53
CA GLN A 142 12.06 -7.19 1.81
C GLN A 142 12.95 -7.46 0.58
N ARG A 143 14.00 -8.28 0.73
CA ARG A 143 14.87 -8.68 -0.38
C ARG A 143 14.10 -9.46 -1.44
N ALA A 144 13.28 -10.42 -1.04
CA ALA A 144 12.45 -11.20 -1.97
C ALA A 144 11.49 -10.31 -2.78
N ILE A 145 10.92 -9.28 -2.16
CA ILE A 145 10.07 -8.30 -2.85
C ILE A 145 10.89 -7.47 -3.85
N LEU A 146 12.07 -6.98 -3.45
CA LEU A 146 12.96 -6.23 -4.35
C LEU A 146 13.40 -7.07 -5.56
N ASP A 147 13.75 -8.34 -5.35
CA ASP A 147 14.12 -9.28 -6.40
C ASP A 147 12.95 -9.53 -7.36
N ALA A 148 11.73 -9.72 -6.84
CA ALA A 148 10.54 -9.90 -7.66
C ALA A 148 10.18 -8.65 -8.50
N ILE A 149 10.39 -7.45 -7.95
CA ILE A 149 10.20 -6.18 -8.67
C ILE A 149 11.23 -6.06 -9.80
N ASN A 150 12.48 -6.43 -9.54
CA ASN A 150 13.55 -6.38 -10.54
C ASN A 150 13.35 -7.38 -11.67
N GLU A 151 12.88 -8.60 -11.36
CA GLU A 151 12.59 -9.61 -12.38
C GLU A 151 11.46 -9.15 -13.31
N ARG A 152 10.39 -8.54 -12.78
CA ARG A 152 9.30 -7.96 -13.59
C ARG A 152 9.74 -6.81 -14.50
N ARG A 153 10.84 -6.13 -14.17
CA ARG A 153 11.41 -5.04 -14.99
C ARG A 153 12.33 -5.54 -16.09
N ARG A 154 12.73 -6.82 -16.07
CA ARG A 154 13.60 -7.39 -17.10
C ARG A 154 12.78 -7.52 -18.40
N PRO A 155 13.21 -6.91 -19.52
CA PRO A 155 12.53 -7.11 -20.78
C PRO A 155 12.55 -8.60 -21.12
N PRO A 156 11.48 -9.15 -21.73
CA PRO A 156 11.46 -10.54 -22.12
C PRO A 156 12.72 -10.82 -22.94
N HIS A 157 13.47 -11.85 -22.56
CA HIS A 157 14.58 -12.31 -23.37
C HIS A 157 13.97 -12.81 -24.68
N ILE A 158 13.94 -11.95 -25.69
CA ILE A 158 13.61 -12.35 -27.05
C ILE A 158 14.79 -13.25 -27.44
N PRO A 159 14.59 -14.57 -27.63
CA PRO A 159 15.64 -15.39 -28.21
C PRO A 159 15.95 -14.76 -29.56
N HIS A 160 17.18 -14.28 -29.73
CA HIS A 160 17.63 -13.82 -31.03
C HIS A 160 17.42 -14.99 -31.99
N PRO A 161 16.61 -14.86 -33.05
CA PRO A 161 16.51 -15.92 -34.04
C PRO A 161 17.93 -16.17 -34.58
N PRO A 162 18.30 -17.43 -34.85
CA PRO A 162 19.55 -17.68 -35.54
C PRO A 162 19.55 -16.86 -36.83
N THR A 163 20.60 -16.05 -37.02
CA THR A 163 20.79 -15.24 -38.22
C THR A 163 20.64 -16.18 -39.43
N PRO A 164 19.69 -15.93 -40.35
CA PRO A 164 19.55 -16.79 -41.51
C PRO A 164 20.83 -16.72 -42.36
N PRO A 165 21.25 -17.81 -43.02
CA PRO A 165 22.31 -17.72 -44.01
C PRO A 165 21.86 -16.74 -45.11
N GLY A 166 22.71 -15.76 -45.41
CA GLY A 166 22.42 -14.73 -46.41
C GLY A 166 22.12 -15.36 -47.78
N PRO A 167 21.22 -14.77 -48.58
CA PRO A 167 20.90 -15.28 -49.90
C PRO A 167 22.12 -15.20 -50.83
N PRO A 168 22.36 -16.20 -51.70
CA PRO A 168 23.35 -16.06 -52.75
C PRO A 168 22.88 -14.96 -53.72
N GLY A 169 23.61 -13.85 -53.77
CA GLY A 169 23.40 -12.80 -54.77
C GLY A 169 22.48 -11.64 -54.38
N GLY A 170 22.44 -11.24 -53.10
CA GLY A 170 21.80 -9.98 -52.71
C GLY A 170 22.55 -8.73 -53.24
N VAL A 171 21.82 -7.66 -53.50
CA VAL A 171 22.28 -6.35 -54.03
C VAL A 171 23.39 -5.67 -53.17
N PHE A 172 23.67 -6.21 -51.98
CA PHE A 172 24.70 -5.78 -51.03
C PHE A 172 25.80 -6.85 -50.78
N GLY A 173 25.92 -7.85 -51.65
CA GLY A 173 27.02 -8.83 -51.64
C GLY A 173 28.32 -8.27 -52.24
N PRO A 174 29.44 -9.00 -52.12
CA PRO A 174 30.73 -8.56 -52.65
C PRO A 174 30.74 -8.33 -54.19
N ASP A 175 29.84 -8.98 -54.92
CA ASP A 175 29.63 -8.81 -56.37
C ASP A 175 28.40 -7.95 -56.71
N GLY A 176 27.76 -7.30 -55.73
CA GLY A 176 26.65 -6.37 -55.93
C GLY A 176 27.11 -4.98 -56.40
N PRO A 177 26.20 -4.09 -56.82
CA PRO A 177 26.55 -2.74 -57.28
C PRO A 177 27.32 -1.90 -56.26
N PHE A 178 27.22 -2.21 -54.96
CA PHE A 178 27.94 -1.55 -53.85
C PHE A 178 29.11 -2.37 -53.27
N GLY A 179 29.38 -3.57 -53.81
CA GLY A 179 30.49 -4.42 -53.40
C GLY A 179 31.85 -3.89 -53.86
N PRO A 180 32.99 -4.44 -53.41
CA PRO A 180 34.35 -4.00 -53.76
C PRO A 180 34.60 -3.83 -55.27
N ASN A 181 33.96 -4.66 -56.11
CA ASN A 181 34.05 -4.62 -57.58
C ASN A 181 32.77 -4.07 -58.27
N GLY A 182 31.81 -3.56 -57.50
CA GLY A 182 30.55 -3.03 -58.01
C GLY A 182 30.68 -1.63 -58.63
N ILE A 183 29.70 -1.22 -59.45
CA ILE A 183 29.68 0.09 -60.15
C ILE A 183 29.76 1.30 -59.17
N PHE A 184 29.25 1.16 -57.95
CA PHE A 184 29.30 2.14 -56.85
C PHE A 184 30.28 1.76 -55.72
N GLY A 185 30.98 0.63 -55.87
CA GLY A 185 32.00 0.18 -54.93
C GLY A 185 33.25 1.07 -54.91
N PRO A 186 34.16 0.90 -53.94
CA PRO A 186 35.37 1.72 -53.82
C PRO A 186 36.25 1.76 -55.08
N GLY A 187 36.27 0.68 -55.89
CA GLY A 187 36.94 0.62 -57.20
C GLY A 187 36.02 0.78 -58.43
N GLY A 188 34.73 1.06 -58.22
CA GLY A 188 33.71 1.18 -59.27
C GLY A 188 33.73 2.51 -60.03
N VAL A 189 33.03 2.56 -61.16
CA VAL A 189 32.96 3.75 -62.05
C VAL A 189 32.51 5.02 -61.31
N PHE A 190 31.57 4.88 -60.37
CA PHE A 190 31.02 5.97 -59.54
C PHE A 190 31.53 5.95 -58.09
N GLY A 191 32.48 5.07 -57.76
CA GLY A 191 33.10 4.97 -56.45
C GLY A 191 34.08 6.09 -56.13
N HIS A 192 34.45 6.23 -54.86
CA HIS A 192 35.43 7.23 -54.41
C HIS A 192 36.84 7.04 -55.01
N GLY A 193 37.19 5.82 -55.44
CA GLY A 193 38.44 5.54 -56.17
C GLY A 193 38.30 5.52 -57.70
N GLY A 194 37.08 5.69 -58.23
CA GLY A 194 36.78 5.63 -59.65
C GLY A 194 37.06 6.92 -60.42
N PRO A 195 37.06 6.87 -61.77
CA PRO A 195 37.34 8.01 -62.62
C PRO A 195 36.35 9.18 -62.45
N ALA A 196 35.11 8.91 -62.00
CA ALA A 196 34.11 9.95 -61.73
C ALA A 196 34.17 10.54 -60.31
N GLY A 197 34.77 9.86 -59.33
CA GLY A 197 34.76 10.24 -57.91
C GLY A 197 35.90 11.17 -57.47
N LYS A 198 36.95 11.31 -58.28
CA LYS A 198 38.25 11.89 -57.86
C LYS A 198 38.32 13.43 -57.84
N ASN A 199 37.32 14.14 -58.36
CA ASN A 199 37.37 15.60 -58.57
C ASN A 199 36.43 16.41 -57.66
N ARG A 200 36.57 16.28 -56.33
CA ARG A 200 35.81 17.16 -55.41
C ARG A 200 36.59 17.79 -54.24
N ASN A 201 37.92 17.76 -54.24
CA ASN A 201 38.69 18.44 -53.20
C ASN A 201 39.96 19.11 -53.73
N ARG A 202 39.82 20.32 -54.26
CA ARG A 202 40.94 21.28 -54.38
C ARG A 202 40.38 22.71 -54.36
N GLU A 203 41.03 23.53 -53.53
CA GLU A 203 40.82 24.97 -53.25
C GLU A 203 39.64 25.32 -52.31
N GLY A 204 39.81 26.05 -51.20
CA GLY A 204 40.91 26.92 -50.80
C GLY A 204 41.01 27.13 -49.28
N ARG A 205 42.22 27.51 -48.87
CA ARG A 205 42.71 27.73 -47.51
C ARG A 205 42.17 29.03 -46.89
N GLY A 206 41.92 29.00 -45.58
CA GLY A 206 42.79 29.69 -44.62
C GLY A 206 42.26 30.94 -43.88
N ARG A 207 42.62 30.95 -42.57
CA ARG A 207 42.72 32.09 -41.61
C ARG A 207 41.37 32.60 -41.06
N SER A 208 41.19 33.00 -39.80
CA SER A 208 42.06 33.19 -38.61
C SER A 208 41.15 33.41 -37.38
N HIS A 209 41.61 33.04 -36.19
CA HIS A 209 41.05 33.36 -34.86
C HIS A 209 41.08 34.90 -34.57
N PRO A 210 40.61 35.44 -33.41
CA PRO A 210 39.68 34.97 -32.36
C PRO A 210 38.65 36.05 -31.87
N GLY A 211 37.76 35.69 -30.94
CA GLY A 211 37.36 36.56 -29.82
C GLY A 211 36.01 37.30 -29.88
N GLY A 212 35.31 37.27 -28.73
CA GLY A 212 34.59 38.43 -28.20
C GLY A 212 33.06 38.49 -28.34
N GLN A 213 32.39 38.38 -27.18
CA GLN A 213 31.25 39.21 -26.74
C GLN A 213 29.93 39.11 -27.55
N SER A 214 28.90 38.42 -27.03
CA SER A 214 27.89 38.87 -26.05
C SER A 214 26.65 39.53 -26.69
N VAL A 215 25.52 39.36 -25.99
CA VAL A 215 24.28 40.16 -26.00
C VAL A 215 23.05 39.55 -26.70
N GLN A 216 22.21 38.96 -25.82
CA GLN A 216 20.78 39.20 -25.57
C GLN A 216 19.67 38.89 -26.58
N GLY A 217 18.61 38.31 -26.00
CA GLY A 217 17.20 38.48 -26.35
C GLY A 217 16.70 37.45 -27.37
N TRP A 218 15.54 36.83 -27.23
CA TRP A 218 14.30 37.30 -26.60
C TRP A 218 13.50 36.14 -26.02
N VAL A 219 12.93 36.36 -24.84
CA VAL A 219 11.80 35.62 -24.28
C VAL A 219 10.52 36.27 -24.79
N LYS A 220 9.59 35.45 -25.31
CA LYS A 220 8.25 35.33 -24.71
C LYS A 220 7.61 34.02 -25.14
#